data_AF-A0A945E3D5-F1
#
_entry.id   AF-A0A945E3D5-F1
#
_cell.length_a   1.000
_cell.length_b   1.000
_cell.length_c   1.000
_cell.angle_alpha   90.00
_cell.angle_beta   90.00
_cell.angle_gamma   90.00
#
_symmetry.space_group_name_H-M   'P 1'
#
loop_
_entity.id
_entity.type
_entity.pdbx_description
1 polymer ?
#
loop_
_entity_poly.entity_id
_entity_poly.type
_entity_poly.pdbx_seq_one_letter_code
_entity_poly.pdbx_strand_id
1 'polypeptide(L)' 'MDELAILGVGMHPWGKWGRNFTEYGVHAARLAIADAAVDWSDVGFVSGAITIRC' A
#
# COMPACT_ATOMS: atom_id res chain seq x y z
N MET A 1 8.93 10.63 -23.35
CA MET A 1 8.86 10.56 -21.89
C MET A 1 7.41 10.33 -21.57
N ASP A 2 7.11 9.19 -20.96
CA ASP A 2 5.73 8.80 -20.73
C ASP A 2 5.17 9.53 -19.51
N GLU A 3 3.89 9.86 -19.55
CA GLU A 3 3.20 10.51 -18.45
C GLU A 3 2.91 9.50 -17.33
N LEU A 4 3.11 9.94 -16.09
CA LEU A 4 2.84 9.15 -14.90
C LEU A 4 1.63 9.72 -14.16
N ALA A 5 0.68 8.86 -13.82
CA ALA A 5 -0.49 9.22 -13.02
C ALA A 5 -0.54 8.40 -11.72
N ILE A 6 -1.05 9.00 -10.66
CA ILE A 6 -1.42 8.31 -9.42
C ILE A 6 -2.88 7.89 -9.57
N LEU A 7 -3.14 6.59 -9.54
CA LEU A 7 -4.49 6.05 -9.73
C LEU A 7 -5.28 5.91 -8.44
N GLY A 8 -4.60 5.65 -7.31
CA GLY A 8 -5.27 5.51 -6.02
C GLY A 8 -4.32 5.60 -4.83
N VAL A 9 -4.90 5.88 -3.66
CA VAL A 9 -4.19 6.01 -2.40
C VAL A 9 -4.87 5.20 -1.30
N GLY A 10 -4.08 4.73 -0.34
CA GLY A 10 -4.60 3.95 0.78
C GLY A 10 -3.73 4.10 2.01
N MET A 11 -4.38 4.18 3.17
CA MET A 11 -3.70 4.35 4.45
C MET A 11 -4.37 3.50 5.52
N HIS A 12 -3.57 3.03 6.46
CA HIS A 12 -4.05 2.60 7.76
C HIS A 12 -4.01 3.81 8.72
N PRO A 13 -4.94 3.93 9.70
CA PRO A 13 -4.79 4.90 10.80
C PRO A 13 -3.39 4.83 11.42
N TRP A 14 -2.92 5.89 12.09
CA TRP A 14 -1.61 5.90 12.77
C TRP A 14 -1.73 5.59 14.27
N GLY A 15 -0.82 4.79 14.84
CA GLY A 15 -0.94 4.29 16.21
C GLY A 15 -0.21 2.98 16.49
N LYS A 16 -0.34 2.47 17.72
CA LYS A 16 0.24 1.20 18.19
C LYS A 16 -0.89 0.27 18.61
N TRP A 17 -1.17 -0.74 17.80
CA TRP A 17 -2.30 -1.67 18.06
C TRP A 17 -1.86 -3.10 18.35
N GLY A 18 -0.57 -3.35 18.55
CA GLY A 18 -0.05 -4.68 18.93
C GLY A 18 -0.18 -5.76 17.85
N ARG A 19 -0.42 -5.38 16.58
CA ARG A 19 -0.50 -6.30 15.44
C ARG A 19 0.80 -6.33 14.64
N ASN A 20 0.95 -7.35 13.79
CA ASN A 20 2.08 -7.45 12.88
C ASN A 20 2.10 -6.24 11.92
N PHE A 21 3.27 -5.63 11.71
CA PHE A 21 3.42 -4.48 10.82
C PHE A 21 2.93 -4.75 9.40
N THR A 22 3.07 -5.98 8.91
CA THR A 22 2.57 -6.41 7.59
C THR A 22 1.06 -6.20 7.46
N GLU A 23 0.29 -6.35 8.54
CA GLU A 23 -1.17 -6.16 8.50
C GLU A 23 -1.55 -4.72 8.15
N TYR A 24 -0.82 -3.74 8.67
CA TYR A 24 -1.07 -2.32 8.37
C TYR A 24 -0.74 -2.00 6.91
N GLY A 25 0.35 -2.56 6.39
CA GLY A 25 0.74 -2.42 4.98
C GLY A 25 -0.27 -3.07 4.04
N VAL A 26 -0.73 -4.29 4.34
CA VAL A 26 -1.75 -5.00 3.55
C VAL A 26 -3.07 -4.24 3.56
N HIS A 27 -3.48 -3.67 4.70
CA HIS A 27 -4.68 -2.83 4.77
C HIS A 27 -4.56 -1.61 3.86
N ALA A 28 -3.46 -0.85 3.97
CA ALA A 28 -3.22 0.33 3.15
C ALA A 28 -3.17 -0.01 1.65
N ALA A 29 -2.46 -1.08 1.27
CA ALA A 29 -2.35 -1.52 -0.13
C ALA A 29 -3.71 -1.90 -0.73
N ARG A 30 -4.56 -2.63 0.01
CA ARG A 30 -5.90 -3.00 -0.46
C ARG A 30 -6.80 -1.80 -0.68
N LEU A 31 -6.71 -0.78 0.17
CA LEU A 31 -7.45 0.47 -0.02
C LEU A 31 -6.97 1.21 -1.28
N ALA A 32 -5.66 1.28 -1.51
CA ALA A 32 -5.10 1.93 -2.69
C ALA A 32 -5.52 1.25 -4.00
N ILE A 33 -5.56 -0.08 -4.03
CA ILE A 33 -6.01 -0.86 -5.20
C ILE A 33 -7.51 -0.62 -5.45
N ALA A 34 -8.32 -0.60 -4.40
CA ALA A 34 -9.75 -0.33 -4.51
C ALA A 34 -10.04 1.09 -5.00
N ASP A 35 -9.30 2.10 -4.50
CA ASP A 35 -9.40 3.49 -4.94
C ASP A 35 -8.97 3.65 -6.41
N ALA A 36 -7.94 2.91 -6.83
CA ALA A 36 -7.48 2.87 -8.22
C ALA A 36 -8.45 2.14 -9.18
N ALA A 37 -9.46 1.43 -8.66
CA ALA A 37 -10.42 0.65 -9.44
C ALA A 37 -9.76 -0.38 -10.40
N VAL A 38 -8.67 -1.02 -9.95
CA VAL A 38 -7.96 -2.08 -10.69
C VAL A 38 -8.01 -3.40 -9.92
N ASP A 39 -7.78 -4.51 -10.62
CA ASP A 39 -7.63 -5.83 -9.98
C ASP A 39 -6.20 -6.04 -9.47
N TRP A 40 -6.04 -6.83 -8.41
CA TRP A 40 -4.71 -7.15 -7.87
C TRP A 40 -3.80 -7.83 -8.90
N SER A 41 -4.37 -8.64 -9.80
CA SER A 41 -3.64 -9.30 -10.88
C SER A 41 -3.03 -8.34 -11.90
N ASP A 42 -3.50 -7.10 -11.95
CA ASP A 42 -2.98 -6.07 -12.86
C ASP A 42 -1.70 -5.40 -12.31
N VAL A 43 -1.39 -5.61 -11.02
CA VAL A 43 -0.21 -5.06 -10.35
C VAL A 43 1.02 -5.90 -10.69
N GLY A 44 1.83 -5.45 -11.65
CA GLY A 44 3.05 -6.15 -12.08
C GLY A 44 4.24 -6.02 -11.14
N PHE A 45 4.23 -5.05 -10.21
CA PHE A 45 5.35 -4.79 -9.31
C PHE A 45 4.91 -4.12 -8.02
N VAL A 46 5.53 -4.50 -6.90
CA VAL A 46 5.30 -3.89 -5.58
C VAL A 46 6.65 -3.57 -4.95
N SER A 47 6.80 -2.32 -4.50
CA SER A 47 7.95 -1.88 -3.71
C SER A 47 7.48 -1.49 -2.31
N GLY A 48 8.16 -2.02 -1.30
CA GLY A 48 7.89 -1.72 0.11
C GLY A 48 9.16 -1.30 0.84
N ALA A 49 9.04 -0.29 1.70
CA ALA A 49 10.14 0.16 2.56
C ALA A 49 9.72 0.07 4.02
N ILE A 50 10.65 -0.36 4.87
CA ILE A 50 10.51 -0.34 6.33
C ILE A 50 11.77 0.25 6.93
N THR A 51 11.61 1.22 7.84
CA THR A 51 12.71 1.71 8.66
C THR A 51 12.84 0.78 9.86
N ILE A 52 13.69 -0.25 9.75
CA ILE A 52 14.07 -1.09 10.88
C ILE A 52 15.18 -0.37 11.63
N ARG A 53 15.00 -0.12 12.94
CA ARG A 53 16.09 0.28 13.83
C ARG A 53 16.55 -0.96 14.59
N CYS A 54 17.79 -1.38 14.34
CA CYS A 54 18.52 -2.38 15.11
C CYS A 54 19.01 -1.79 16.43
#